data_AF-A0A820B134-F1
#
_entry.id   AF-A0A820B134-F1
#
_cell.length_a   1.000
_cell.length_b   1.000
_cell.length_c   1.000
_cell.angle_alpha   90.00
_cell.angle_beta   90.00
_cell.angle_gamma   90.00
#
_symmetry.space_group_name_H-M   'P 1'
#
loop_
_entity.id
_entity.type
_entity.pdbx_description
1 polymer ?
#
loop_
_entity_poly.entity_id
_entity_poly.type
_entity_poly.pdbx_seq_one_letter_code
_entity_poly.pdbx_strand_id
1 'polypeptide(L)'
;SFIYCNETITCNFPKTTLDLNKLIYIHVSAGSQKVPIQNLIISFEQIPDLHPSFDKNFKPGNDVVSRDKKPHRRDRSPSPKSEQPSREKSSSLYQKAEHVIRNVFGYGGNDKKLEPCSHSINCLLQESPKHMKEFSHPCPYSELCTKKDKEPYLTHEPHRVEQCSSKNTCQKLNDPIHRAKYRHNGYPDFLIPCRHERKCQDTTFHHRIKYSHGENVDIKKYAKDVIPDKSSPKSTLPYQAAASSDVKTDKQQTSCRYGSDCRDKTDSQHCSKYSHPYSSSGARDLCTPCRYGRDCRDKNDPQHCSKYSHPHNDRSKSSNISSDDQIPCRYGCDCRDKGDPRHYSKYSHDHGSRPSSSLNHNQIPCRYGRDCRDKHDSRHCSKYSHANK
;
A
#
# COMPACT_ATOMS: atom_id res chain seq x y z
N SER A 1 34.66 -7.46 -21.81
CA SER A 1 34.53 -8.83 -21.29
C SER A 1 33.81 -8.79 -19.96
N PHE A 2 32.62 -9.38 -19.88
CA PHE A 2 31.92 -9.58 -18.61
C PHE A 2 32.43 -10.88 -18.00
N ILE A 3 33.03 -10.80 -16.82
CA ILE A 3 33.48 -11.97 -16.07
C ILE A 3 32.22 -12.56 -15.43
N TYR A 4 31.63 -13.57 -16.06
CA TYR A 4 30.73 -14.47 -15.35
C TYR A 4 31.61 -15.33 -14.43
N CYS A 5 31.76 -14.90 -13.19
CA CYS A 5 32.31 -15.77 -12.16
C CYS A 5 31.22 -16.80 -11.86
N ASN A 6 31.36 -18.01 -12.40
CA ASN A 6 30.45 -19.14 -12.17
C ASN A 6 30.60 -19.75 -10.76
N GLU A 7 31.25 -19.03 -9.84
CA GLU A 7 31.45 -19.50 -8.48
C GLU A 7 30.25 -19.12 -7.63
N THR A 8 29.58 -20.13 -7.08
CA THR A 8 28.62 -19.93 -6.00
C THR A 8 29.38 -19.50 -4.76
N ILE A 9 29.38 -18.20 -4.47
CA ILE A 9 29.93 -17.68 -3.22
C ILE A 9 28.94 -18.01 -2.10
N THR A 10 29.27 -19.02 -1.30
CA THR A 10 28.49 -19.39 -0.12
C THR A 10 29.16 -18.81 1.12
N CYS A 11 28.49 -17.89 1.81
CA CYS A 11 28.95 -17.33 3.07
C CYS A 11 28.03 -17.79 4.21
N ASN A 12 28.59 -18.50 5.19
CA ASN A 12 27.87 -18.92 6.39
C ASN A 12 28.20 -17.98 7.55
N PHE A 13 27.17 -17.42 8.19
CA PHE A 13 27.33 -16.55 9.34
C PHE A 13 26.65 -17.17 10.55
N PRO A 14 27.31 -17.27 11.72
CA PRO A 14 26.62 -17.67 12.94
C PRO A 14 25.58 -16.63 13.34
N LYS A 15 24.49 -17.08 13.98
CA LYS A 15 23.38 -16.21 14.43
C LYS A 15 23.84 -15.08 15.36
N THR A 16 24.94 -15.28 16.07
CA THR A 16 25.57 -14.26 16.94
C THR A 16 26.19 -13.10 16.16
N THR A 17 26.61 -13.32 14.91
CA THR A 17 27.23 -12.29 14.05
C THR A 17 26.27 -11.67 13.05
N LEU A 18 25.27 -12.43 12.59
CA LEU A 18 24.27 -11.96 11.63
C LEU A 18 22.88 -12.46 12.06
N ASP A 19 22.11 -11.58 12.69
CA ASP A 19 20.70 -11.82 13.00
C ASP A 19 19.83 -11.25 11.88
N LEU A 20 19.25 -12.12 11.05
CA LEU A 20 18.43 -11.71 9.91
C LEU A 20 17.19 -10.89 10.34
N ASN A 21 16.72 -11.01 11.58
CA ASN A 21 15.62 -10.19 12.10
C ASN A 21 16.01 -8.72 12.31
N LYS A 22 17.32 -8.42 12.30
CA LYS A 22 17.89 -7.09 12.47
C LYS A 22 18.58 -6.59 11.19
N LEU A 23 18.49 -7.34 10.09
CA LEU A 23 19.10 -6.97 8.82
C LEU A 23 18.31 -5.84 8.16
N ILE A 24 18.92 -4.66 8.07
CA ILE A 24 18.29 -3.46 7.49
C ILE A 24 18.67 -3.31 6.01
N TYR A 25 19.92 -3.62 5.64
CA TYR A 25 20.41 -3.49 4.27
C TYR A 25 21.51 -4.51 3.96
N ILE A 26 21.66 -4.86 2.68
CA ILE A 26 22.77 -5.64 2.15
C ILE A 26 23.53 -4.75 1.16
N HIS A 27 24.85 -4.65 1.33
CA HIS A 27 25.72 -3.94 0.39
C HIS A 27 26.66 -4.93 -0.27
N VAL A 28 26.59 -5.01 -1.60
CA VAL A 28 27.47 -5.85 -2.42
C VAL A 28 28.43 -4.94 -3.18
N SER A 29 29.74 -5.10 -2.96
CA SER A 29 30.78 -4.32 -3.64
C SER A 29 31.81 -5.23 -4.30
N ALA A 30 32.14 -4.94 -5.56
CA ALA A 30 33.17 -5.64 -6.33
C ALA A 30 34.51 -4.86 -6.34
N GLY A 31 34.91 -4.34 -5.18
CA GLY A 31 36.13 -3.52 -5.05
C GLY A 31 36.07 -2.23 -5.88
N SER A 32 37.14 -1.93 -6.63
CA SER A 32 37.24 -0.74 -7.50
C SER A 32 36.53 -0.87 -8.84
N GLN A 33 35.98 -2.05 -9.16
CA GLN A 33 35.32 -2.31 -10.44
C GLN A 33 33.81 -2.19 -10.31
N LYS A 34 33.19 -1.47 -11.27
CA LYS A 34 31.73 -1.41 -11.39
C LYS A 34 31.25 -2.67 -12.11
N VAL A 35 30.65 -3.60 -11.38
CA VAL A 35 30.03 -4.80 -11.95
C VAL A 35 28.51 -4.66 -11.88
N PRO A 36 27.78 -4.73 -13.00
CA PRO A 36 26.31 -4.71 -12.96
C PRO A 36 25.80 -6.02 -12.35
N ILE A 37 25.03 -5.91 -11.26
CA ILE A 37 24.34 -7.05 -10.65
C ILE A 37 22.98 -7.17 -11.33
N GLN A 38 22.73 -8.30 -12.00
CA GLN A 38 21.41 -8.67 -12.51
C GLN A 38 20.89 -9.85 -11.68
N ASN A 39 19.61 -9.82 -11.30
CA ASN A 39 18.90 -10.91 -10.63
C ASN A 39 19.40 -11.26 -9.20
N LEU A 40 19.58 -10.27 -8.32
CA LEU A 40 19.77 -10.55 -6.89
C LEU A 40 18.47 -11.09 -6.29
N ILE A 41 18.49 -12.34 -5.83
CA ILE A 41 17.38 -12.98 -5.13
C ILE A 41 17.80 -13.24 -3.69
N ILE A 42 17.01 -12.74 -2.73
CA ILE A 42 17.18 -13.03 -1.30
C ILE A 42 16.02 -13.93 -0.90
N SER A 43 16.31 -15.16 -0.45
CA SER A 43 15.32 -16.12 0.00
C SER A 43 15.63 -16.62 1.40
N PHE A 44 14.58 -16.82 2.20
CA PHE A 44 14.67 -17.42 3.54
C PHE A 44 14.42 -18.94 3.52
N GLU A 45 13.89 -19.44 2.41
CA GLU A 45 13.68 -20.86 2.15
C GLU A 45 14.65 -21.31 1.06
N GLN A 46 15.18 -22.52 1.18
CA GLN A 46 15.94 -23.14 0.10
C GLN A 46 15.00 -23.25 -1.10
N ILE A 47 15.31 -22.53 -2.19
CA ILE A 47 14.52 -22.62 -3.42
C ILE A 47 15.07 -23.83 -4.20
N PRO A 48 14.33 -24.96 -4.26
CA PRO A 48 14.85 -26.19 -4.88
C PRO A 48 15.02 -26.06 -6.41
N ASP A 49 14.33 -25.10 -7.03
CA ASP A 49 14.25 -24.94 -8.49
C ASP A 49 14.83 -23.62 -9.02
N LEU A 50 15.92 -23.12 -8.41
CA LEU A 50 16.74 -22.13 -9.11
C LEU A 50 17.57 -22.85 -10.17
N HIS A 51 16.97 -23.07 -11.34
CA HIS A 51 17.73 -23.33 -12.55
C HIS A 51 18.42 -22.02 -12.94
N PRO A 52 19.75 -21.86 -12.83
CA PRO A 52 20.42 -20.81 -13.57
C PRO A 52 20.01 -20.96 -15.03
N SER A 53 19.31 -19.98 -15.57
CA SER A 53 18.92 -19.98 -16.98
C SER A 53 20.20 -19.79 -17.79
N PHE A 54 20.81 -20.90 -18.19
CA PHE A 54 21.97 -20.90 -19.05
C PHE A 54 21.54 -20.40 -20.44
N ASP A 55 22.06 -19.24 -20.83
CA ASP A 55 21.94 -18.80 -22.21
C ASP A 55 22.81 -19.71 -23.09
N LYS A 56 22.19 -20.72 -23.70
CA LYS A 56 22.85 -21.67 -24.61
C LYS A 56 23.46 -20.99 -25.84
N ASN A 57 23.10 -19.74 -26.11
CA ASN A 57 23.63 -18.96 -27.22
C ASN A 57 24.85 -18.13 -26.83
N PHE A 58 25.27 -18.15 -25.55
CA PHE A 58 26.46 -17.44 -25.11
C PHE A 58 27.72 -18.14 -25.66
N LYS A 59 28.38 -17.49 -26.63
CA LYS A 59 29.70 -17.90 -27.11
C LYS A 59 30.76 -17.09 -26.34
N PRO A 60 31.64 -17.72 -25.55
CA PRO A 60 32.73 -16.99 -24.90
C PRO A 60 33.62 -16.38 -25.98
N GLY A 61 33.80 -15.06 -25.92
CA GLY A 61 34.71 -14.35 -26.82
C GLY A 61 36.15 -14.77 -26.54
N ASN A 62 36.86 -15.22 -27.58
CA ASN A 62 38.24 -15.74 -27.54
C ASN A 62 39.32 -14.67 -27.29
N ASP A 63 38.98 -13.52 -26.72
CA ASP A 63 39.90 -12.39 -26.62
C ASP A 63 40.24 -12.07 -25.17
N VAL A 64 41.11 -12.87 -24.54
CA VAL A 64 42.19 -12.37 -23.65
C VAL A 64 43.30 -13.45 -23.58
N VAL A 65 44.25 -13.38 -24.51
CA VAL A 65 45.60 -13.94 -24.26
C VAL A 65 46.41 -12.86 -23.56
N SER A 66 46.89 -13.19 -22.36
CA SER A 66 47.81 -12.43 -21.54
C SER A 66 48.95 -11.81 -22.35
N ARG A 67 49.15 -10.50 -22.17
CA ARG A 67 50.44 -9.86 -22.45
C ARG A 67 50.88 -9.07 -21.22
N ASP A 68 51.65 -9.74 -20.38
CA ASP A 68 52.70 -9.11 -19.59
C ASP A 68 53.78 -8.59 -20.54
N LYS A 69 54.11 -7.29 -20.44
CA LYS A 69 55.49 -6.76 -20.60
C LYS A 69 55.59 -5.27 -20.24
N LYS A 70 56.42 -5.04 -19.23
CA LYS A 70 57.22 -3.88 -18.75
C LYS A 70 57.20 -2.51 -19.45
N PRO A 71 57.56 -1.43 -18.70
CA PRO A 71 57.49 -0.05 -19.17
C PRO A 71 58.72 0.38 -19.96
N HIS A 72 58.52 1.16 -21.03
CA HIS A 72 59.59 1.92 -21.68
C HIS A 72 59.14 3.35 -21.98
N ARG A 73 60.07 4.28 -21.75
CA ARG A 73 59.94 5.75 -21.83
C ARG A 73 60.09 6.29 -23.27
N ARG A 74 59.48 7.47 -23.47
CA ARG A 74 59.76 8.61 -24.38
C ARG A 74 59.11 8.72 -25.78
N ASP A 75 58.42 9.86 -25.91
CA ASP A 75 58.41 10.91 -26.95
C ASP A 75 57.85 10.69 -28.37
N ARG A 76 57.15 11.78 -28.77
CA ARG A 76 56.85 12.32 -30.12
C ARG A 76 55.66 11.77 -30.93
N SER A 77 54.66 12.66 -31.06
CA SER A 77 53.75 12.86 -32.20
C SER A 77 54.49 12.96 -33.55
N PRO A 78 53.83 12.93 -34.75
CA PRO A 78 52.40 13.10 -35.05
C PRO A 78 51.78 12.13 -36.10
N SER A 79 50.44 12.22 -36.22
CA SER A 79 49.48 11.79 -37.27
C SER A 79 50.05 11.72 -38.71
N PRO A 80 49.44 11.01 -39.72
CA PRO A 80 47.98 10.96 -39.95
C PRO A 80 47.36 9.77 -40.74
N LYS A 81 46.02 9.83 -40.91
CA LYS A 81 45.13 9.19 -41.93
C LYS A 81 44.90 7.66 -41.87
N SER A 82 43.64 7.27 -41.63
CA SER A 82 42.91 6.24 -42.40
C SER A 82 41.42 6.26 -41.97
N GLU A 83 40.51 6.50 -42.92
CA GLU A 83 39.60 5.50 -43.53
C GLU A 83 38.34 5.19 -42.69
N GLN A 84 37.21 5.72 -43.15
CA GLN A 84 35.88 5.23 -42.82
C GLN A 84 35.61 3.91 -43.55
N PRO A 85 34.87 2.99 -42.93
CA PRO A 85 33.92 2.18 -43.69
C PRO A 85 32.49 2.22 -43.13
N SER A 86 31.58 2.47 -44.08
CA SER A 86 30.30 1.79 -44.31
C SER A 86 29.43 1.33 -43.13
N ARG A 87 28.30 2.03 -43.04
CA ARG A 87 27.07 1.70 -42.34
C ARG A 87 26.25 0.72 -43.21
N GLU A 88 26.17 -0.56 -42.85
CA GLU A 88 25.14 -1.45 -43.38
C GLU A 88 24.60 -2.47 -42.34
N LYS A 89 23.28 -2.45 -42.21
CA LYS A 89 22.35 -3.59 -42.07
C LYS A 89 22.64 -4.63 -40.98
N SER A 90 22.02 -4.45 -39.83
CA SER A 90 21.77 -5.53 -38.87
C SER A 90 20.49 -5.25 -38.07
N SER A 91 19.33 -5.21 -38.76
CA SER A 91 18.02 -5.03 -38.13
C SER A 91 17.07 -6.24 -38.23
N SER A 92 17.44 -7.35 -38.88
CA SER A 92 16.47 -8.45 -39.12
C SER A 92 16.58 -9.68 -38.19
N LEU A 93 17.61 -9.77 -37.33
CA LEU A 93 17.78 -10.93 -36.43
C LEU A 93 17.17 -10.75 -35.04
N TYR A 94 16.97 -9.51 -34.58
CA TYR A 94 16.31 -9.24 -33.29
C TYR A 94 14.78 -9.40 -33.33
N GLN A 95 14.15 -9.37 -34.50
CA GLN A 95 12.70 -9.55 -34.63
C GLN A 95 12.24 -11.03 -34.54
N LYS A 96 13.14 -12.00 -34.76
CA LYS A 96 12.80 -13.43 -34.71
C LYS A 96 12.85 -14.06 -33.32
N ALA A 97 13.56 -13.46 -32.37
CA ALA A 97 13.66 -13.98 -31.00
C ALA A 97 12.43 -13.63 -30.13
N GLU A 98 11.80 -12.47 -30.34
CA GLU A 98 10.57 -12.10 -29.61
C GLU A 98 9.35 -12.96 -30.01
N HIS A 99 9.35 -13.51 -31.22
CA HIS A 99 8.21 -14.29 -31.73
C HIS A 99 8.11 -15.70 -31.12
N VAL A 100 9.20 -16.22 -30.55
CA VAL A 100 9.25 -17.59 -30.01
C VAL A 100 8.82 -17.62 -28.53
N ILE A 101 9.12 -16.59 -27.75
CA ILE A 101 8.63 -16.49 -26.35
C ILE A 101 7.12 -16.23 -26.31
N ARG A 102 6.58 -15.52 -27.31
CA ARG A 102 5.14 -15.24 -27.44
C ARG A 102 4.29 -16.51 -27.64
N ASN A 103 4.88 -17.58 -28.18
CA ASN A 103 4.18 -18.84 -28.48
C ASN A 103 4.16 -19.86 -27.33
N VAL A 104 5.03 -19.74 -26.32
CA VAL A 104 5.10 -20.71 -25.21
C VAL A 104 4.13 -20.36 -24.07
N PHE A 105 3.70 -19.11 -23.95
CA PHE A 105 2.71 -18.65 -22.95
C PHE A 105 1.32 -18.35 -23.52
N GLY A 106 1.02 -18.74 -24.77
CA GLY A 106 -0.35 -18.73 -25.29
C GLY A 106 -1.04 -17.36 -25.40
N TYR A 107 -0.30 -16.25 -25.47
CA TYR A 107 -0.84 -14.91 -25.72
C TYR A 107 -0.87 -14.59 -27.22
N GLY A 108 -1.49 -15.48 -28.01
CA GLY A 108 -1.59 -15.35 -29.45
C GLY A 108 -3.03 -15.40 -29.93
N GLY A 109 -3.60 -14.24 -30.25
CA GLY A 109 -4.54 -14.11 -31.37
C GLY A 109 -6.02 -13.89 -31.06
N ASN A 110 -6.45 -13.82 -29.80
CA ASN A 110 -7.78 -13.33 -29.45
C ASN A 110 -7.66 -12.52 -28.17
N ASP A 111 -7.29 -11.24 -28.30
CA ASP A 111 -7.28 -10.29 -27.19
C ASP A 111 -8.74 -10.05 -26.75
N LYS A 112 -9.29 -11.03 -26.02
CA LYS A 112 -10.55 -10.86 -25.32
C LYS A 112 -10.31 -9.73 -24.33
N LYS A 113 -10.76 -8.53 -24.71
CA LYS A 113 -10.73 -7.36 -23.86
C LYS A 113 -11.41 -7.74 -22.56
N LEU A 114 -10.65 -7.78 -21.47
CA LEU A 114 -11.20 -8.12 -20.16
C LEU A 114 -12.24 -7.07 -19.76
N GLU A 115 -13.36 -7.53 -19.22
CA GLU A 115 -14.43 -6.65 -18.77
C GLU A 115 -13.91 -5.71 -17.67
N PRO A 116 -14.24 -4.40 -17.70
CA PRO A 116 -13.82 -3.50 -16.63
C PRO A 116 -14.38 -3.93 -15.28
N CYS A 117 -13.55 -3.95 -14.24
CA CYS A 117 -14.01 -4.24 -12.89
C CYS A 117 -15.06 -3.21 -12.43
N SER A 118 -16.18 -3.67 -11.88
CA SER A 118 -17.26 -2.82 -11.36
C SER A 118 -16.81 -1.86 -10.26
N HIS A 119 -15.79 -2.23 -9.48
CA HIS A 119 -15.21 -1.41 -8.41
C HIS A 119 -14.05 -0.53 -8.91
N SER A 120 -13.61 -0.69 -10.16
CA SER A 120 -12.55 0.10 -10.79
C SER A 120 -11.31 0.24 -9.89
N ILE A 121 -10.77 1.46 -9.73
CA ILE A 121 -9.61 1.75 -8.86
C ILE A 121 -9.84 1.49 -7.38
N ASN A 122 -11.09 1.29 -6.93
CA ASN A 122 -11.41 1.00 -5.54
C ASN A 122 -11.46 -0.51 -5.25
N CYS A 123 -11.10 -1.37 -6.22
CA CYS A 123 -11.17 -2.81 -6.06
C CYS A 123 -10.05 -3.36 -5.15
N LEU A 124 -10.41 -3.90 -3.98
CA LEU A 124 -9.48 -4.58 -3.07
C LEU A 124 -8.84 -5.85 -3.67
N LEU A 125 -9.42 -6.38 -4.74
CA LEU A 125 -8.95 -7.59 -5.42
C LEU A 125 -8.04 -7.27 -6.61
N GLN A 126 -7.63 -6.00 -6.79
CA GLN A 126 -6.76 -5.59 -7.89
C GLN A 126 -5.39 -6.29 -7.90
N GLU A 127 -4.91 -6.79 -6.76
CA GLU A 127 -3.67 -7.59 -6.66
C GLU A 127 -3.93 -9.11 -6.71
N SER A 128 -5.19 -9.56 -6.81
CA SER A 128 -5.54 -10.98 -6.86
C SER A 128 -5.38 -11.54 -8.27
N PRO A 129 -4.47 -12.51 -8.51
CA PRO A 129 -4.23 -13.05 -9.85
C PRO A 129 -5.46 -13.70 -10.49
N LYS A 130 -6.39 -14.23 -9.68
CA LYS A 130 -7.65 -14.80 -10.19
C LYS A 130 -8.56 -13.70 -10.73
N HIS A 131 -8.71 -12.61 -9.97
CA HIS A 131 -9.54 -11.47 -10.35
C HIS A 131 -9.00 -10.75 -11.59
N MET A 132 -7.68 -10.58 -11.66
CA MET A 132 -7.00 -9.91 -12.79
C MET A 132 -7.02 -10.73 -14.09
N LYS A 133 -7.37 -12.02 -14.05
CA LYS A 133 -7.59 -12.83 -15.26
C LYS A 133 -8.96 -12.59 -15.88
N GLU A 134 -9.91 -12.11 -15.10
CA GLU A 134 -11.30 -11.94 -15.52
C GLU A 134 -11.65 -10.48 -15.75
N PHE A 135 -11.04 -9.57 -14.98
CA PHE A 135 -11.39 -8.15 -14.98
C PHE A 135 -10.19 -7.24 -15.23
N SER A 136 -10.42 -6.19 -16.01
CA SER A 136 -9.45 -5.10 -16.20
C SER A 136 -9.62 -3.97 -15.18
N HIS A 137 -8.53 -3.28 -14.86
CA HIS A 137 -8.52 -2.13 -13.94
C HIS A 137 -7.76 -0.95 -14.55
N PRO A 138 -8.07 0.31 -14.20
CA PRO A 138 -7.22 1.43 -14.59
C PRO A 138 -5.81 1.28 -14.05
N CYS A 139 -4.81 1.49 -14.91
CA CYS A 139 -3.42 1.50 -14.51
C CYS A 139 -3.19 2.67 -13.54
N PRO A 140 -2.56 2.45 -12.36
CA PRO A 140 -2.26 3.52 -11.42
C PRO A 140 -1.40 4.62 -12.04
N TYR A 141 -0.57 4.33 -13.03
CA TYR A 141 0.29 5.29 -13.72
C TYR A 141 -0.25 5.76 -15.08
N SER A 142 -1.43 5.25 -15.48
CA SER A 142 -2.12 5.60 -16.73
C SER A 142 -1.16 5.66 -17.95
N GLU A 143 -0.97 6.85 -18.54
CA GLU A 143 -0.10 7.07 -19.69
C GLU A 143 1.41 7.00 -19.36
N LEU A 144 1.79 7.23 -18.10
CA LEU A 144 3.17 7.20 -17.59
C LEU A 144 3.67 5.77 -17.29
N CYS A 145 2.80 4.76 -17.40
CA CYS A 145 3.20 3.38 -17.17
C CYS A 145 4.22 2.93 -18.22
N THR A 146 5.39 2.48 -17.77
CA THR A 146 6.44 1.92 -18.63
C THR A 146 6.28 0.43 -18.90
N LYS A 147 5.33 -0.23 -18.22
CA LYS A 147 5.11 -1.69 -18.24
C LYS A 147 3.83 -2.10 -18.98
N LYS A 148 3.36 -1.30 -19.93
CA LYS A 148 2.08 -1.52 -20.62
C LYS A 148 1.96 -2.94 -21.21
N ASP A 149 3.04 -3.43 -21.82
CA ASP A 149 3.06 -4.75 -22.47
C ASP A 149 3.10 -5.93 -21.48
N LYS A 150 3.44 -5.68 -20.21
CA LYS A 150 3.57 -6.71 -19.16
C LYS A 150 2.30 -6.86 -18.31
N GLU A 151 1.38 -5.90 -18.42
CA GLU A 151 0.20 -5.80 -17.56
C GLU A 151 -1.07 -5.68 -18.42
N PRO A 152 -1.43 -6.73 -19.19
CA PRO A 152 -2.56 -6.70 -20.13
C PRO A 152 -3.93 -6.53 -19.44
N TYR A 153 -3.99 -6.78 -18.13
CA TYR A 153 -5.17 -6.57 -17.28
C TYR A 153 -5.32 -5.12 -16.80
N LEU A 154 -4.36 -4.24 -17.09
CA LEU A 154 -4.48 -2.82 -16.79
C LEU A 154 -4.86 -2.03 -18.04
N THR A 155 -5.87 -1.17 -17.91
CA THR A 155 -6.21 -0.19 -18.94
C THR A 155 -5.29 1.03 -18.78
N HIS A 156 -4.63 1.40 -19.87
CA HIS A 156 -3.68 2.52 -19.91
C HIS A 156 -4.30 3.76 -20.55
N GLU A 157 -5.59 3.97 -20.28
CA GLU A 157 -6.31 5.14 -20.78
C GLU A 157 -5.73 6.42 -20.17
N PRO A 158 -5.43 7.45 -20.99
CA PRO A 158 -4.90 8.73 -20.48
C PRO A 158 -5.82 9.34 -19.42
N HIS A 159 -5.29 9.58 -18.23
CA HIS A 159 -6.01 10.29 -17.18
C HIS A 159 -5.93 11.80 -17.45
N ARG A 160 -6.90 12.32 -18.21
CA ARG A 160 -6.96 13.73 -18.64
C ARG A 160 -7.43 14.63 -17.50
N VAL A 161 -6.56 14.88 -16.53
CA VAL A 161 -6.80 15.87 -15.47
C VAL A 161 -5.65 16.87 -15.39
N GLU A 162 -5.91 18.03 -14.80
CA GLU A 162 -4.93 19.12 -14.75
C GLU A 162 -3.70 18.74 -13.91
N GLN A 163 -2.54 19.33 -14.23
CA GLN A 163 -1.36 19.19 -13.37
C GLN A 163 -1.57 19.96 -12.08
N CYS A 164 -1.26 19.36 -10.93
CA CYS A 164 -1.35 20.07 -9.65
C CYS A 164 -0.43 21.31 -9.62
N SER A 165 -1.00 22.46 -9.25
CA SER A 165 -0.27 23.74 -9.13
C SER A 165 0.90 23.69 -8.16
N SER A 166 0.77 22.90 -7.09
CA SER A 166 1.81 22.75 -6.05
C SER A 166 2.93 21.77 -6.43
N LYS A 167 2.91 21.14 -7.62
CA LYS A 167 3.94 20.21 -8.11
C LYS A 167 4.44 19.23 -7.02
N ASN A 168 5.68 19.38 -6.57
CA ASN A 168 6.37 18.49 -5.62
C ASN A 168 6.16 18.88 -4.15
N THR A 169 5.57 20.05 -3.86
CA THR A 169 5.31 20.54 -2.50
C THR A 169 3.85 20.37 -2.10
N CYS A 170 3.09 19.59 -2.87
CA CYS A 170 1.68 19.37 -2.60
C CYS A 170 1.47 18.54 -1.33
N GLN A 171 0.79 19.15 -0.35
CA GLN A 171 0.45 18.49 0.91
C GLN A 171 -0.70 17.46 0.77
N LYS A 172 -1.40 17.45 -0.37
CA LYS A 172 -2.52 16.55 -0.67
C LYS A 172 -2.13 15.33 -1.51
N LEU A 173 -0.84 14.99 -1.55
CA LEU A 173 -0.34 13.81 -2.29
C LEU A 173 -0.93 12.49 -1.78
N ASN A 174 -1.36 12.45 -0.52
CA ASN A 174 -1.99 11.31 0.13
C ASN A 174 -3.53 11.35 0.12
N ASP A 175 -4.15 12.37 -0.49
CA ASP A 175 -5.60 12.46 -0.64
C ASP A 175 -6.01 11.74 -1.94
N PRO A 176 -6.73 10.60 -1.86
CA PRO A 176 -7.14 9.84 -3.05
C PRO A 176 -8.00 10.66 -4.01
N ILE A 177 -8.83 11.56 -3.50
CA ILE A 177 -9.73 12.39 -4.30
C ILE A 177 -8.92 13.48 -5.02
N HIS A 178 -7.96 14.10 -4.33
CA HIS A 178 -7.05 15.06 -4.95
C HIS A 178 -6.24 14.41 -6.08
N ARG A 179 -5.74 13.19 -5.88
CA ARG A 179 -4.98 12.42 -6.88
C ARG A 179 -5.81 12.07 -8.11
N ALA A 180 -7.09 11.78 -7.92
CA ALA A 180 -8.02 11.57 -9.02
C ALA A 180 -8.38 12.86 -9.78
N LYS A 181 -8.14 14.03 -9.20
CA LYS A 181 -8.43 15.34 -9.83
C LYS A 181 -7.21 16.03 -10.42
N TYR A 182 -6.01 15.72 -9.92
CA TYR A 182 -4.79 16.41 -10.30
C TYR A 182 -3.62 15.46 -10.45
N ARG A 183 -2.85 15.66 -11.52
CA ARG A 183 -1.65 14.88 -11.81
C ARG A 183 -0.45 15.40 -11.05
N HIS A 184 0.42 14.47 -10.66
CA HIS A 184 1.70 14.74 -10.02
C HIS A 184 2.82 13.99 -10.73
N ASN A 185 3.89 14.69 -11.08
CA ASN A 185 5.02 14.08 -11.77
C ASN A 185 5.72 13.06 -10.86
N GLY A 186 5.92 11.85 -11.37
CA GLY A 186 6.62 10.78 -10.67
C GLY A 186 5.77 10.03 -9.63
N TYR A 187 4.47 10.31 -9.54
CA TYR A 187 3.54 9.61 -8.66
C TYR A 187 2.39 8.99 -9.47
N PRO A 188 1.75 7.90 -9.00
CA PRO A 188 0.62 7.31 -9.69
C PRO A 188 -0.60 8.26 -9.69
N ASP A 189 -1.40 8.28 -10.74
CA ASP A 189 -2.63 9.07 -10.77
C ASP A 189 -3.67 8.54 -9.76
N PHE A 190 -3.68 7.23 -9.50
CA PHE A 190 -4.61 6.61 -8.55
C PHE A 190 -3.84 5.90 -7.42
N LEU A 191 -4.38 5.98 -6.20
CA LEU A 191 -3.86 5.22 -5.05
C LEU A 191 -4.42 3.80 -5.08
N ILE A 192 -3.60 2.83 -4.70
CA ILE A 192 -3.99 1.42 -4.67
C ILE A 192 -4.82 1.15 -3.40
N PRO A 193 -5.96 0.47 -3.46
CA PRO A 193 -6.72 0.14 -2.26
C PRO A 193 -5.87 -0.65 -1.26
N CYS A 194 -5.72 -0.13 -0.05
CA CYS A 194 -5.04 -0.83 1.03
C CYS A 194 -5.86 -2.06 1.42
N ARG A 195 -5.24 -3.24 1.48
CA ARG A 195 -5.89 -4.48 1.93
C ARG A 195 -6.54 -4.38 3.32
N HIS A 196 -6.03 -3.50 4.18
CA HIS A 196 -6.58 -3.28 5.52
C HIS A 196 -7.58 -2.12 5.59
N GLU A 197 -7.78 -1.38 4.49
CA GLU A 197 -8.70 -0.25 4.40
C GLU A 197 -8.62 0.68 5.63
N ARG A 198 -9.75 1.02 6.24
CA ARG A 198 -9.84 1.86 7.45
C ARG A 198 -9.20 1.25 8.70
N LYS A 199 -8.89 -0.05 8.68
CA LYS A 199 -8.23 -0.78 9.77
C LYS A 199 -6.70 -0.76 9.64
N CYS A 200 -6.15 -0.18 8.57
CA CYS A 200 -4.70 -0.06 8.43
C CYS A 200 -4.12 0.83 9.54
N GLN A 201 -3.08 0.33 10.21
CA GLN A 201 -2.37 1.06 11.26
C GLN A 201 -1.15 1.82 10.72
N ASP A 202 -0.74 1.58 9.46
CA ASP A 202 0.38 2.28 8.85
C ASP A 202 -0.04 3.70 8.46
N THR A 203 0.35 4.65 9.30
CA THR A 203 0.11 6.08 9.08
C THR A 203 1.31 6.78 8.45
N THR A 204 2.34 6.05 8.01
CA THR A 204 3.53 6.66 7.41
C THR A 204 3.17 7.38 6.12
N PHE A 205 3.87 8.48 5.84
CA PHE A 205 3.63 9.27 4.64
C PHE A 205 3.84 8.41 3.37
N HIS A 206 4.89 7.58 3.34
CA HIS A 206 5.21 6.72 2.21
C HIS A 206 4.10 5.71 1.89
N HIS A 207 3.48 5.13 2.91
CA HIS A 207 2.32 4.25 2.73
C HIS A 207 1.11 5.02 2.16
N ARG A 208 0.81 6.18 2.75
CA ARG A 208 -0.36 6.99 2.38
C ARG A 208 -0.30 7.65 1.00
N ILE A 209 0.89 7.83 0.42
CA ILE A 209 1.03 8.30 -0.98
C ILE A 209 0.91 7.19 -2.03
N LYS A 210 0.85 5.93 -1.60
CA LYS A 210 0.73 4.74 -2.44
C LYS A 210 -0.63 4.06 -2.30
N TYR A 211 -1.19 4.06 -1.09
CA TYR A 211 -2.41 3.33 -0.77
C TYR A 211 -3.56 4.21 -0.26
N SER A 212 -4.78 3.90 -0.69
CA SER A 212 -6.04 4.46 -0.15
C SER A 212 -6.62 3.57 0.95
N HIS A 213 -7.38 4.14 1.88
CA HIS A 213 -7.90 3.45 3.07
C HIS A 213 -9.43 3.35 3.06
N GLY A 214 -10.01 3.16 1.88
CA GLY A 214 -11.45 3.00 1.68
C GLY A 214 -12.20 4.31 1.39
N GLU A 215 -11.49 5.38 1.04
CA GLU A 215 -12.10 6.53 0.37
C GLU A 215 -12.63 6.09 -1.01
N ASN A 216 -13.90 6.37 -1.29
CA ASN A 216 -14.50 5.99 -2.57
C ASN A 216 -14.24 7.08 -3.60
N VAL A 217 -13.38 6.79 -4.57
CA VAL A 217 -13.04 7.70 -5.66
C VAL A 217 -13.89 7.37 -6.90
N ASP A 218 -14.77 8.30 -7.28
CA ASP A 218 -15.57 8.17 -8.52
C ASP A 218 -14.84 8.80 -9.71
N ILE A 219 -14.11 7.98 -10.47
CA ILE A 219 -13.38 8.43 -11.67
C ILE A 219 -14.32 9.03 -12.72
N LYS A 220 -15.55 8.50 -12.85
CA LYS A 220 -16.50 8.97 -13.88
C LYS A 220 -16.93 10.40 -13.64
N LYS A 221 -16.92 10.84 -12.38
CA LYS A 221 -17.20 12.22 -12.00
C LYS A 221 -16.09 13.16 -12.50
N TYR A 222 -14.83 12.78 -12.33
CA TYR A 222 -13.70 13.67 -12.64
C TYR A 222 -13.29 13.65 -14.11
N ALA A 223 -13.58 12.57 -14.84
CA ALA A 223 -13.31 12.49 -16.27
C ALA A 223 -14.18 13.44 -17.12
N LYS A 224 -15.35 13.87 -16.63
CA LYS A 224 -16.30 14.69 -17.39
C LYS A 224 -16.00 16.19 -17.37
N ASP A 225 -15.31 16.67 -16.34
CA ASP A 225 -15.16 18.11 -16.10
C ASP A 225 -14.04 18.77 -16.93
N VAL A 226 -13.24 17.99 -17.68
CA VAL A 226 -11.99 18.48 -18.30
C VAL A 226 -12.10 18.71 -19.81
N ILE A 227 -13.25 18.44 -20.44
CA ILE A 227 -13.44 18.77 -21.85
C ILE A 227 -14.71 19.60 -22.04
N PRO A 228 -14.64 20.94 -22.02
CA PRO A 228 -15.59 21.73 -22.79
C PRO A 228 -15.37 21.35 -24.25
N ASP A 229 -16.30 20.58 -24.80
CA ASP A 229 -16.33 20.16 -26.19
C ASP A 229 -16.31 21.41 -27.09
N LYS A 230 -15.11 21.78 -27.56
CA LYS A 230 -14.91 22.91 -28.49
C LYS A 230 -15.42 22.60 -29.90
N SER A 231 -16.09 21.46 -30.12
CA SER A 231 -16.60 21.03 -31.43
C SER A 231 -18.10 21.26 -31.64
N SER A 232 -18.85 21.86 -30.69
CA SER A 232 -20.24 22.24 -30.96
C SER A 232 -20.31 23.55 -31.76
N PRO A 233 -20.84 23.55 -33.01
CA PRO A 233 -20.99 24.76 -33.79
C PRO A 233 -21.99 25.71 -33.13
N LYS A 234 -21.63 26.99 -33.03
CA LYS A 234 -22.51 28.08 -32.60
C LYS A 234 -23.77 28.09 -33.46
N SER A 235 -24.87 27.52 -32.99
CA SER A 235 -26.21 27.87 -33.48
C SER A 235 -26.61 29.17 -32.79
N THR A 236 -26.55 30.24 -33.58
CA THR A 236 -27.15 31.52 -33.27
C THR A 236 -28.66 31.33 -33.24
N LEU A 237 -29.29 31.41 -32.07
CA LEU A 237 -30.72 31.70 -31.97
C LEU A 237 -30.99 32.78 -30.91
N PRO A 238 -32.03 33.60 -31.14
CA PRO A 238 -32.15 34.89 -30.51
C PRO A 238 -32.88 34.85 -29.17
N TYR A 239 -32.47 35.83 -28.38
CA TYR A 239 -33.12 36.44 -27.24
C TYR A 239 -34.66 36.46 -27.33
N GLN A 240 -35.33 35.77 -26.39
CA GLN A 240 -36.67 36.14 -25.93
C GLN A 240 -36.71 36.08 -24.41
N ALA A 241 -37.16 37.18 -23.83
CA ALA A 241 -37.39 37.39 -22.41
C ALA A 241 -38.80 36.92 -22.03
N ALA A 242 -38.93 36.22 -20.90
CA ALA A 242 -40.09 36.32 -20.01
C ALA A 242 -39.90 35.55 -18.69
N ALA A 243 -40.20 36.26 -17.59
CA ALA A 243 -40.91 35.84 -16.38
C ALA A 243 -40.38 34.70 -15.48
N SER A 244 -39.73 35.15 -14.40
CA SER A 244 -39.89 34.80 -12.99
C SER A 244 -40.79 33.60 -12.57
N SER A 245 -40.19 32.70 -11.78
CA SER A 245 -40.86 32.06 -10.63
C SER A 245 -39.83 31.74 -9.54
N ASP A 246 -40.27 31.86 -8.29
CA ASP A 246 -39.53 31.78 -7.04
C ASP A 246 -38.54 30.63 -6.90
N VAL A 247 -37.25 30.98 -6.74
CA VAL A 247 -36.21 30.10 -6.22
C VAL A 247 -35.65 30.76 -4.96
N LYS A 248 -35.83 30.11 -3.79
CA LYS A 248 -35.15 30.46 -2.55
C LYS A 248 -33.64 30.36 -2.81
N THR A 249 -33.01 31.50 -3.01
CA THR A 249 -31.57 31.63 -3.15
C THR A 249 -30.94 31.46 -1.77
N ASP A 250 -30.19 30.38 -1.58
CA ASP A 250 -29.16 30.30 -0.55
C ASP A 250 -28.23 31.50 -0.75
N LYS A 251 -28.34 32.49 0.13
CA LYS A 251 -27.44 33.65 0.13
C LYS A 251 -26.05 33.14 0.49
N GLN A 252 -25.28 32.81 -0.53
CA GLN A 252 -23.88 32.43 -0.37
C GLN A 252 -23.15 33.55 0.35
N GLN A 253 -22.59 33.24 1.52
CA GLN A 253 -21.77 34.17 2.28
C GLN A 253 -20.53 34.52 1.47
N THR A 254 -20.29 35.82 1.30
CA THR A 254 -19.10 36.30 0.58
C THR A 254 -17.86 36.15 1.45
N SER A 255 -16.71 35.83 0.87
CA SER A 255 -15.48 35.66 1.66
C SER A 255 -15.09 36.99 2.31
N CYS A 256 -14.74 36.97 3.59
CA CYS A 256 -14.33 38.17 4.30
C CYS A 256 -12.98 38.68 3.74
N ARG A 257 -12.93 39.97 3.39
CA ARG A 257 -11.73 40.63 2.85
C ARG A 257 -10.50 40.50 3.76
N TYR A 258 -10.69 40.38 5.07
CA TYR A 258 -9.62 40.29 6.06
C TYR A 258 -9.25 38.85 6.45
N GLY A 259 -9.92 37.85 5.87
CA GLY A 259 -9.64 36.43 6.14
C GLY A 259 -9.58 36.11 7.64
N SER A 260 -8.58 35.32 8.05
CA SER A 260 -8.36 34.92 9.44
C SER A 260 -8.05 36.06 10.42
N ASP A 261 -7.65 37.23 9.91
CA ASP A 261 -7.21 38.38 10.70
C ASP A 261 -8.34 39.40 10.95
N CYS A 262 -9.55 39.09 10.49
CA CYS A 262 -10.73 39.91 10.75
C CYS A 262 -10.98 40.04 12.25
N ARG A 263 -11.03 41.29 12.74
CA ARG A 263 -11.35 41.60 14.15
C ARG A 263 -12.76 41.16 14.54
N ASP A 264 -13.70 41.19 13.60
CA ASP A 264 -15.12 40.90 13.83
C ASP A 264 -15.48 39.43 13.56
N LYS A 265 -14.50 38.53 13.46
CA LYS A 265 -14.73 37.09 13.21
C LYS A 265 -15.51 36.37 14.32
N THR A 266 -15.72 37.00 15.46
CA THR A 266 -16.57 36.49 16.55
C THR A 266 -17.93 37.18 16.62
N ASP A 267 -18.16 38.24 15.84
CA ASP A 267 -19.45 38.92 15.81
C ASP A 267 -20.47 38.11 14.98
N SER A 268 -21.62 37.83 15.59
CA SER A 268 -22.65 37.00 14.97
C SER A 268 -23.29 37.68 13.77
N GLN A 269 -23.39 39.01 13.73
CA GLN A 269 -23.94 39.70 12.57
C GLN A 269 -22.96 39.68 11.39
N HIS A 270 -21.67 39.88 11.65
CA HIS A 270 -20.61 39.75 10.64
C HIS A 270 -20.55 38.34 10.05
N CYS A 271 -20.51 37.31 10.90
CA CYS A 271 -20.45 35.91 10.48
C CYS A 271 -21.73 35.41 9.78
N SER A 272 -22.83 36.16 9.84
CA SER A 272 -24.03 35.85 9.05
C SER A 272 -23.91 36.27 7.58
N LYS A 273 -23.05 37.26 7.28
CA LYS A 273 -22.86 37.83 5.94
C LYS A 273 -21.56 37.40 5.26
N TYR A 274 -20.51 37.16 6.06
CA TYR A 274 -19.17 36.88 5.56
C TYR A 274 -18.63 35.54 6.06
N SER A 275 -18.02 34.78 5.14
CA SER A 275 -17.36 33.50 5.44
C SER A 275 -15.86 33.70 5.67
N HIS A 276 -15.32 32.97 6.65
CA HIS A 276 -13.87 32.92 6.93
C HIS A 276 -13.36 31.49 6.68
N PRO A 277 -12.11 31.32 6.22
CA PRO A 277 -11.56 30.01 5.84
C PRO A 277 -11.50 28.95 6.96
N TYR A 278 -11.92 29.27 8.19
CA TYR A 278 -11.87 28.37 9.36
C TYR A 278 -13.13 28.39 10.25
N SER A 279 -14.23 29.04 9.84
CA SER A 279 -15.42 29.18 10.70
C SER A 279 -16.39 27.98 10.68
N SER A 280 -16.05 26.89 10.00
CA SER A 280 -16.79 25.63 10.09
C SER A 280 -16.47 24.93 11.42
N SER A 281 -17.08 25.37 12.52
CA SER A 281 -17.44 24.63 13.75
C SER A 281 -16.67 23.33 14.12
N GLY A 282 -15.35 23.30 13.93
CA GLY A 282 -14.48 22.13 14.15
C GLY A 282 -13.09 22.53 14.68
N ALA A 283 -12.97 23.71 15.27
CA ALA A 283 -11.71 24.28 15.77
C ALA A 283 -11.17 23.62 17.06
N ARG A 284 -11.26 22.29 17.18
CA ARG A 284 -10.55 21.52 18.23
C ARG A 284 -9.29 20.80 17.70
N ASP A 285 -9.11 20.71 16.39
CA ASP A 285 -8.06 19.88 15.79
C ASP A 285 -6.71 20.58 15.56
N LEU A 286 -6.54 21.84 15.98
CA LEU A 286 -5.26 22.56 15.90
C LEU A 286 -4.52 22.70 17.24
N CYS A 287 -5.13 22.29 18.35
CA CYS A 287 -4.42 22.29 19.63
C CYS A 287 -3.46 21.09 19.67
N THR A 288 -2.20 21.36 20.02
CA THR A 288 -1.19 20.29 20.16
C THR A 288 -1.70 19.29 21.21
N PRO A 289 -1.69 17.97 20.94
CA PRO A 289 -2.16 17.00 21.92
C PRO A 289 -1.39 17.14 23.23
N CYS A 290 -2.12 17.24 24.34
CA CYS A 290 -1.52 17.37 25.66
C CYS A 290 -0.66 16.14 25.94
N ARG A 291 0.61 16.37 26.34
CA ARG A 291 1.56 15.29 26.66
C ARG A 291 1.06 14.33 27.74
N TYR A 292 0.18 14.80 28.64
CA TYR A 292 -0.39 14.01 29.72
C TYR A 292 -1.75 13.38 29.37
N GLY A 293 -2.26 13.61 28.15
CA GLY A 293 -3.52 13.05 27.67
C GLY A 293 -4.66 13.21 28.67
N ARG A 294 -5.46 12.16 28.84
CA ARG A 294 -6.62 12.14 29.76
C ARG A 294 -6.30 12.41 31.24
N ASP A 295 -5.05 12.18 31.62
CA ASP A 295 -4.56 12.25 33.01
C ASP A 295 -3.92 13.61 33.32
N CYS A 296 -4.02 14.58 32.40
CA CYS A 296 -3.56 15.94 32.63
C CYS A 296 -4.27 16.58 33.84
N ARG A 297 -3.47 17.10 34.77
CA ARG A 297 -3.96 17.78 35.99
C ARG A 297 -4.67 19.09 35.68
N ASP A 298 -4.28 19.74 34.59
CA ASP A 298 -4.75 21.07 34.15
C ASP A 298 -5.84 20.98 33.07
N LYS A 299 -6.45 19.80 32.85
CA LYS A 299 -7.50 19.60 31.84
C LYS A 299 -8.77 20.43 32.04
N ASN A 300 -8.90 21.11 33.20
CA ASN A 300 -10.00 22.03 33.50
C ASN A 300 -9.56 23.50 33.49
N ASP A 301 -8.26 23.80 33.31
CA ASP A 301 -7.78 25.18 33.17
C ASP A 301 -8.09 25.72 31.76
N PRO A 302 -8.88 26.80 31.63
CA PRO A 302 -9.20 27.40 30.33
C PRO A 302 -7.97 27.85 29.54
N GLN A 303 -6.92 28.33 30.20
CA GLN A 303 -5.70 28.76 29.50
C GLN A 303 -4.96 27.55 28.92
N HIS A 304 -4.84 26.46 29.67
CA HIS A 304 -4.29 25.20 29.18
C HIS A 304 -5.11 24.59 28.03
N CYS A 305 -6.45 24.52 28.18
CA CYS A 305 -7.35 23.98 27.17
C CYS A 305 -7.44 24.82 25.88
N SER A 306 -7.02 26.09 25.92
CA SER A 306 -6.88 26.91 24.71
C SER A 306 -5.65 26.57 23.87
N LYS A 307 -4.64 25.91 24.46
CA LYS A 307 -3.37 25.55 23.80
C LYS A 307 -3.26 24.05 23.49
N TYR A 308 -3.85 23.20 24.33
CA TYR A 308 -3.67 21.75 24.28
C TYR A 308 -5.00 21.00 24.20
N SER A 309 -5.05 20.00 23.32
CA SER A 309 -6.21 19.11 23.16
C SER A 309 -6.10 17.89 24.09
N HIS A 310 -7.24 17.43 24.61
CA HIS A 310 -7.36 16.20 25.38
C HIS A 310 -8.39 15.27 24.71
N PRO A 311 -8.21 13.94 24.73
CA PRO A 311 -9.21 13.02 24.21
C PRO A 311 -10.51 13.17 25.02
N HIS A 312 -11.61 13.50 24.35
CA HIS A 312 -12.93 13.62 24.97
C HIS A 312 -13.40 12.27 25.50
N ASN A 313 -13.93 12.27 26.72
CA ASN A 313 -14.64 11.14 27.28
C ASN A 313 -16.09 11.26 26.81
N ASP A 314 -16.43 10.66 25.68
CA ASP A 314 -17.82 10.56 25.21
C ASP A 314 -18.57 9.59 26.12
N ARG A 315 -18.89 10.06 27.33
CA ARG A 315 -19.53 9.29 28.39
C ARG A 315 -21.04 9.55 28.47
N SER A 316 -21.66 9.81 27.31
CA SER A 316 -23.11 10.01 27.19
C SER A 316 -23.72 8.93 26.29
N LYS A 317 -23.63 7.66 26.73
CA LYS A 317 -24.62 6.58 26.56
C LYS A 317 -23.99 5.24 26.94
N SER A 318 -24.19 4.86 28.20
CA SER A 318 -23.98 3.49 28.68
C SER A 318 -25.18 2.62 28.32
N SER A 319 -24.97 1.61 27.47
CA SER A 319 -25.52 0.26 27.64
C SER A 319 -25.11 -0.62 26.46
N ASN A 320 -24.44 -1.74 26.76
CA ASN A 320 -24.06 -2.87 25.90
C ASN A 320 -22.82 -2.68 25.00
N ILE A 321 -21.64 -2.81 25.61
CA ILE A 321 -20.44 -3.24 24.89
C ILE A 321 -20.62 -4.74 24.61
N SER A 322 -20.71 -5.10 23.34
CA SER A 322 -20.75 -6.49 22.88
C SER A 322 -19.48 -7.20 23.32
N SER A 323 -19.59 -8.43 23.81
CA SER A 323 -18.49 -9.28 24.27
C SER A 323 -17.41 -9.58 23.20
N ASP A 324 -17.66 -9.19 21.94
CA ASP A 324 -16.84 -9.51 20.76
C ASP A 324 -15.56 -8.66 20.60
N ASP A 325 -15.42 -7.52 21.29
CA ASP A 325 -14.24 -6.65 21.13
C ASP A 325 -13.10 -6.93 22.12
N GLN A 326 -13.26 -7.93 23.00
CA GLN A 326 -12.23 -8.30 23.96
C GLN A 326 -11.17 -9.21 23.33
N ILE A 327 -9.89 -8.86 23.55
CA ILE A 327 -8.75 -9.62 23.01
C ILE A 327 -8.66 -10.98 23.73
N PRO A 328 -8.51 -12.12 23.04
CA PRO A 328 -8.39 -13.41 23.71
C PRO A 328 -7.23 -13.43 24.70
N CYS A 329 -7.50 -13.82 25.95
CA CYS A 329 -6.46 -13.98 26.95
C CYS A 329 -5.52 -15.11 26.53
N ARG A 330 -4.21 -14.84 26.47
CA ARG A 330 -3.19 -15.85 26.11
C ARG A 330 -3.20 -17.07 27.03
N TYR A 331 -3.66 -16.91 28.27
CA TYR A 331 -3.74 -17.98 29.26
C TYR A 331 -5.12 -18.65 29.33
N GLY A 332 -6.06 -18.26 28.47
CA GLY A 332 -7.40 -18.84 28.41
C GLY A 332 -8.08 -18.85 29.79
N CYS A 333 -8.82 -19.94 30.09
CA CYS A 333 -9.49 -20.13 31.37
C CYS A 333 -8.55 -20.27 32.59
N ASP A 334 -7.26 -20.53 32.36
CA ASP A 334 -6.23 -20.70 33.40
C ASP A 334 -5.54 -19.39 33.79
N CYS A 335 -6.02 -18.25 33.29
CA CYS A 335 -5.49 -16.96 33.66
C CYS A 335 -5.60 -16.70 35.18
N ARG A 336 -4.45 -16.48 35.82
CA ARG A 336 -4.37 -16.14 37.26
C ARG A 336 -4.96 -14.76 37.57
N ASP A 337 -4.99 -13.86 36.59
CA ASP A 337 -5.44 -12.48 36.73
C ASP A 337 -6.92 -12.29 36.38
N LYS A 338 -7.69 -13.38 36.22
CA LYS A 338 -9.12 -13.31 35.90
C LYS A 338 -9.97 -12.54 36.93
N GLY A 339 -9.46 -12.36 38.15
CA GLY A 339 -10.09 -11.56 39.19
C GLY A 339 -9.71 -10.08 39.21
N ASP A 340 -8.72 -9.64 38.42
CA ASP A 340 -8.34 -8.23 38.32
C ASP A 340 -9.31 -7.49 37.38
N PRO A 341 -10.06 -6.48 37.85
CA PRO A 341 -11.00 -5.71 37.02
C PRO A 341 -10.33 -5.05 35.80
N ARG A 342 -9.06 -4.67 35.90
CA ARG A 342 -8.31 -4.07 34.78
C ARG A 342 -8.01 -5.11 33.71
N HIS A 343 -7.69 -6.34 34.12
CA HIS A 343 -7.47 -7.46 33.22
C HIS A 343 -8.78 -7.90 32.54
N TYR A 344 -9.84 -8.10 33.32
CA TYR A 344 -11.15 -8.55 32.83
C TYR A 344 -11.80 -7.59 31.83
N SER A 345 -11.52 -6.28 31.95
CA SER A 345 -12.02 -5.28 31.01
C SER A 345 -11.37 -5.35 29.61
N LYS A 346 -10.20 -5.97 29.50
CA LYS A 346 -9.37 -5.94 28.27
C LYS A 346 -9.29 -7.29 27.56
N TYR A 347 -9.40 -8.39 28.31
CA TYR A 347 -9.15 -9.73 27.80
C TYR A 347 -10.34 -10.68 27.98
N SER A 348 -10.75 -11.35 26.89
CA SER A 348 -11.81 -12.36 26.92
C SER A 348 -11.25 -13.71 27.35
N HIS A 349 -12.03 -14.39 28.17
CA HIS A 349 -11.75 -15.75 28.63
C HIS A 349 -12.89 -16.61 28.09
N ASP A 350 -12.85 -16.86 26.78
CA ASP A 350 -13.94 -17.54 26.08
C ASP A 350 -14.14 -18.94 26.68
N HIS A 351 -15.31 -19.16 27.26
CA HIS A 351 -15.71 -20.46 27.76
C HIS A 351 -16.20 -21.25 26.56
N GLY A 352 -15.25 -21.88 25.86
CA GLY A 352 -15.55 -22.79 24.75
C GLY A 352 -16.76 -23.63 25.10
N SER A 353 -17.80 -23.51 24.26
CA SER A 353 -19.12 -24.11 24.40
C SER A 353 -19.05 -25.48 25.04
N ARG A 354 -19.49 -25.57 26.31
CA ARG A 354 -19.65 -26.83 27.02
C ARG A 354 -20.64 -27.72 26.24
N PRO A 355 -20.26 -28.93 25.79
CA PRO A 355 -21.25 -29.97 25.62
C PRO A 355 -21.74 -30.33 27.03
N SER A 356 -23.04 -30.18 27.25
CA SER A 356 -23.73 -30.67 28.44
C SER A 356 -23.42 -32.16 28.66
N SER A 357 -22.50 -32.43 29.58
CA SER A 357 -22.28 -33.75 30.16
C SER A 357 -21.61 -33.61 31.52
N SER A 358 -22.20 -34.28 32.51
CA SER A 358 -21.77 -34.34 33.90
C SER A 358 -20.42 -35.05 34.03
N LEU A 359 -19.32 -34.30 33.88
CA LEU A 359 -17.98 -34.81 34.18
C LEU A 359 -17.48 -34.27 35.51
N ASN A 360 -17.34 -35.22 36.45
CA ASN A 360 -16.83 -35.04 37.80
C ASN A 360 -15.42 -34.44 37.72
N HIS A 361 -15.24 -33.18 38.15
CA HIS A 361 -14.01 -32.37 37.97
C HIS A 361 -12.75 -32.87 38.73
N ASN A 362 -12.81 -34.03 39.39
CA ASN A 362 -11.74 -34.56 40.23
C ASN A 362 -10.95 -35.73 39.61
N GLN A 363 -11.12 -36.02 38.32
CA GLN A 363 -10.46 -37.16 37.67
C GLN A 363 -9.23 -36.77 36.86
N ILE A 364 -8.11 -37.44 37.12
CA ILE A 364 -6.81 -37.21 36.47
C ILE A 364 -6.81 -37.92 35.08
N PRO A 365 -6.26 -37.33 34.01
CA PRO A 365 -6.18 -38.03 32.72
C PRO A 365 -5.41 -39.34 32.82
N CYS A 366 -5.98 -40.44 32.32
CA CYS A 366 -5.29 -41.73 32.30
C CYS A 366 -4.08 -41.69 31.35
N ARG A 367 -2.89 -42.06 31.83
CA ARG A 367 -1.64 -42.06 31.04
C ARG A 367 -1.71 -42.97 29.80
N TYR A 368 -2.51 -44.02 29.86
CA TYR A 368 -2.69 -44.96 28.74
C TYR A 368 -3.78 -44.53 27.77
N GLY A 369 -4.42 -43.38 28.00
CA GLY A 369 -5.43 -42.82 27.13
C GLY A 369 -6.52 -43.85 26.79
N ARG A 370 -6.77 -44.04 25.50
CA ARG A 370 -7.84 -44.91 24.98
C ARG A 370 -7.54 -46.41 25.13
N ASP A 371 -6.27 -46.76 25.31
CA ASP A 371 -5.77 -48.13 25.33
C ASP A 371 -5.61 -48.66 26.76
N CYS A 372 -6.12 -47.94 27.76
CA CYS A 372 -6.14 -48.41 29.14
C CYS A 372 -6.97 -49.71 29.25
N ARG A 373 -6.32 -50.78 29.71
CA ARG A 373 -6.96 -52.08 29.97
C ARG A 373 -8.03 -51.99 31.06
N ASP A 374 -7.89 -51.05 32.00
CA ASP A 374 -8.74 -50.89 33.17
C ASP A 374 -9.85 -49.84 32.98
N LYS A 375 -10.08 -49.38 31.75
CA LYS A 375 -11.11 -48.36 31.43
C LYS A 375 -12.55 -48.74 31.77
N HIS A 376 -12.78 -49.98 32.20
CA HIS A 376 -14.07 -50.49 32.66
C HIS A 376 -14.09 -50.85 34.16
N ASP A 377 -12.96 -50.76 34.87
CA ASP A 377 -12.91 -50.95 36.33
C ASP A 377 -13.47 -49.71 37.04
N SER A 378 -14.50 -49.88 37.86
CA SER A 378 -15.17 -48.80 38.57
C SER A 378 -14.25 -48.03 39.54
N ARG A 379 -13.27 -48.71 40.16
CA ARG A 379 -12.28 -48.06 41.02
C ARG A 379 -11.31 -47.22 40.18
N HIS A 380 -10.93 -47.70 39.00
CA HIS A 380 -10.09 -46.94 38.07
C HIS A 380 -10.84 -45.72 37.50
N CYS A 381 -12.06 -45.91 37.01
CA CYS A 381 -12.92 -44.87 36.46
C CYS A 381 -13.35 -43.83 37.49
N SER A 382 -13.28 -44.12 38.79
CA SER A 382 -13.51 -43.11 39.83
C SER A 382 -12.37 -42.08 39.95
N LYS A 383 -11.14 -42.46 39.59
CA LYS A 383 -9.93 -41.64 39.72
C LYS A 383 -9.43 -41.07 38.40
N TYR A 384 -9.63 -41.78 37.29
CA TYR A 384 -9.03 -41.44 36.01
C TYR A 384 -10.04 -41.22 34.89
N SER A 385 -9.84 -40.15 34.11
CA SER A 385 -10.68 -39.79 32.97
C SER A 385 -10.10 -40.32 31.65
N HIS A 386 -10.99 -40.72 30.74
CA HIS A 386 -10.68 -41.23 29.41
C HIS A 386 -11.43 -40.40 28.36
N ALA A 387 -10.78 -40.05 27.25
CA ALA A 387 -11.43 -39.30 26.19
C ALA A 387 -12.46 -40.19 25.47
N ASN A 388 -13.74 -39.78 25.47
CA ASN A 388 -14.79 -40.40 24.67
C ASN A 388 -14.54 -40.17 23.16
N LYS A 389 -15.02 -41.10 22.33
CA LYS A 389 -14.89 -41.03 20.86
C LYS A 389 -15.67 -39.87 20.27
#